data_AF-A0A8I1RB58-F1
#
_entry.id   AF-A0A8I1RB58-F1
#
_cell.length_a   1.000
_cell.length_b   1.000
_cell.length_c   1.000
_cell.angle_alpha   90.00
_cell.angle_beta   90.00
_cell.angle_gamma   90.00
#
_symmetry.space_group_name_H-M   'P 1'
#
loop_
_entity.id
_entity.type
_entity.pdbx_description
1 polymer ?
#
loop_
_entity_poly.entity_id
_entity_poly.type
_entity_poly.pdbx_seq_one_letter_code
_entity_poly.pdbx_strand_id
1 'polypeptide(L)'
;MHALRRWSVRHARGWRRAYALFERCAPALAPLARLIGARRAESLLRPIERSAKSMLFDCRMCGQCVLSSTGMACPMNCPKQLRNGPCGGVRSDGGCEVEPAMRCVWLEAIDGARAMAG
;
A
#
# COMPACT_ATOMS: atom_id res chain seq x y z
N MET A 1 -3.01 -7.64 -12.96
CA MET A 1 -2.56 -7.09 -11.66
C MET A 1 -3.03 -5.66 -11.40
N HIS A 2 -3.02 -4.75 -12.39
CA HIS A 2 -3.49 -3.36 -12.21
C HIS A 2 -4.95 -3.18 -11.74
N ALA A 3 -5.84 -4.13 -12.04
CA ALA A 3 -7.25 -4.06 -11.61
C ALA A 3 -7.40 -4.13 -10.08
N LEU A 4 -6.68 -5.06 -9.43
CA LEU A 4 -6.68 -5.20 -7.97
C LEU A 4 -6.04 -4.00 -7.29
N ARG A 5 -4.90 -3.51 -7.79
CA ARG A 5 -4.28 -2.27 -7.30
C ARG A 5 -5.26 -1.09 -7.32
N ARG A 6 -5.91 -0.86 -8.47
CA ARG A 6 -6.90 0.22 -8.62
C ARG A 6 -8.14 0.00 -7.76
N TRP A 7 -8.55 -1.25 -7.53
CA TRP A 7 -9.62 -1.56 -6.58
C TRP A 7 -9.20 -1.20 -5.15
N SER A 8 -7.98 -1.56 -4.74
CA SER A 8 -7.44 -1.24 -3.42
C SER A 8 -7.36 0.27 -3.15
N VAL A 9 -6.90 1.05 -4.14
CA VAL A 9 -6.88 2.52 -4.08
C VAL A 9 -8.30 3.09 -3.95
N ARG A 10 -9.25 2.61 -4.75
CA ARG A 10 -10.67 3.05 -4.66
C ARG A 10 -11.32 2.72 -3.31
N HIS A 11 -10.87 1.65 -2.65
CA HIS A 11 -11.36 1.21 -1.34
C HIS A 11 -10.43 1.62 -0.19
N ALA A 12 -9.57 2.64 -0.39
CA ALA A 12 -8.58 3.06 0.61
C ALA A 12 -9.20 3.41 1.98
N ARG A 13 -10.44 3.93 2.01
CA ARG A 13 -11.19 4.16 3.25
C ARG A 13 -11.46 2.87 4.03
N GLY A 14 -11.86 1.80 3.33
CA GLY A 14 -12.09 0.49 3.94
C GLY A 14 -10.81 -0.08 4.53
N TRP A 15 -9.70 0.04 3.79
CA TRP A 15 -8.38 -0.37 4.27
C TRP A 15 -7.92 0.43 5.50
N ARG A 16 -8.12 1.75 5.51
CA ARG A 16 -7.83 2.59 6.67
C ARG A 16 -8.64 2.17 7.89
N ARG A 17 -9.92 1.85 7.73
CA ARG A 17 -10.79 1.36 8.82
C ARG A 17 -10.32 0.00 9.34
N ALA A 18 -9.99 -0.92 8.45
CA ALA A 18 -9.46 -2.23 8.83
C ALA A 18 -8.14 -2.11 9.61
N TYR A 19 -7.25 -1.23 9.16
CA TYR A 19 -5.99 -0.95 9.84
C TYR A 19 -6.21 -0.30 11.22
N ALA A 20 -7.11 0.69 11.32
CA ALA A 20 -7.45 1.32 12.60
C ALA A 20 -8.09 0.34 13.60
N LEU A 21 -8.95 -0.57 13.10
CA LEU A 21 -9.51 -1.65 13.92
C LEU A 21 -8.41 -2.60 14.41
N PHE A 22 -7.48 -2.97 13.53
CA PHE A 22 -6.34 -3.80 13.88
C PHE A 22 -5.46 -3.12 14.95
N GLU A 23 -5.10 -1.85 14.79
CA GLU A 23 -4.35 -1.09 15.79
C GLU A 23 -5.07 -1.03 17.14
N ARG A 24 -6.39 -0.90 17.13
CA ARG A 24 -7.21 -0.91 18.35
C ARG A 24 -7.21 -2.28 19.04
N CYS A 25 -7.17 -3.37 18.28
CA CYS A 25 -7.17 -4.73 18.81
C CYS A 25 -5.77 -5.27 19.14
N ALA A 26 -4.71 -4.69 18.55
CA ALA A 26 -3.34 -5.17 18.70
C ALA A 26 -2.85 -5.27 20.17
N PRO A 27 -3.18 -4.32 21.09
CA PRO A 27 -2.79 -4.43 22.50
C PRO A 27 -3.37 -5.66 23.20
N ALA A 28 -4.59 -6.07 22.83
CA ALA A 28 -5.24 -7.24 23.41
C ALA A 28 -4.57 -8.55 22.96
N LEU A 29 -3.99 -8.57 21.76
CA LEU A 29 -3.24 -9.71 21.20
C LEU A 29 -1.76 -9.71 21.60
N ALA A 30 -1.25 -8.61 22.17
CA ALA A 30 0.13 -8.47 22.61
C ALA A 30 0.62 -9.56 23.59
N PRO A 31 -0.13 -9.99 24.63
CA PRO A 31 0.34 -11.06 25.53
C PRO A 31 0.54 -12.39 24.81
N LEU A 32 -0.36 -12.75 23.88
CA LEU A 32 -0.24 -13.95 23.07
C LEU A 32 0.99 -13.87 22.15
N ALA A 33 1.22 -12.72 21.51
CA ALA A 33 2.39 -12.50 20.66
C ALA A 33 3.71 -12.61 21.45
N ARG A 34 3.73 -12.17 22.72
CA ARG A 34 4.89 -12.30 23.61
C ARG A 34 5.17 -13.77 23.98
N LEU A 35 4.13 -14.58 24.18
CA LEU A 35 4.27 -16.02 24.46
C LEU A 35 4.84 -16.80 23.26
N ILE A 36 4.37 -16.48 22.05
CA ILE A 36 4.86 -17.14 20.81
C ILE A 36 6.29 -16.69 20.45
N GLY A 37 6.64 -15.47 20.84
CA GLY A 37 7.93 -14.84 20.55
C GLY A 37 7.92 -14.10 19.22
N ALA A 38 8.41 -12.85 19.22
CA ALA A 38 8.32 -11.94 18.08
C ALA A 38 8.92 -12.53 16.78
N ARG A 39 10.08 -13.18 16.86
CA ARG A 39 10.74 -13.81 15.69
C ARG A 39 9.89 -14.91 15.04
N ARG A 40 9.18 -15.72 15.84
CA ARG A 40 8.35 -16.82 15.33
C ARG A 40 7.06 -16.27 14.72
N ALA A 41 6.39 -15.36 15.41
CA ALA A 41 5.20 -14.69 14.89
C ALA A 41 5.51 -13.97 13.56
N GLU A 42 6.64 -13.28 13.48
CA GLU A 42 7.08 -12.60 12.26
C GLU A 42 7.36 -13.60 11.13
N SER A 43 8.08 -14.69 11.40
CA SER A 43 8.36 -15.74 10.41
C SER A 43 7.09 -16.33 9.80
N LEU A 44 6.05 -16.54 10.62
CA LEU A 44 4.77 -17.09 10.18
C LEU A 44 3.92 -16.06 9.40
N LEU A 45 3.93 -14.79 9.80
CA LEU A 45 3.13 -13.74 9.17
C LEU A 45 3.74 -13.19 7.89
N ARG A 46 5.07 -13.15 7.77
CA ARG A 46 5.80 -12.66 6.59
C ARG A 46 5.32 -13.23 5.24
N PRO A 47 5.12 -14.55 5.06
CA PRO A 47 4.61 -15.09 3.78
C PRO A 47 3.19 -14.64 3.47
N ILE A 48 2.33 -14.53 4.50
CA ILE A 48 0.95 -14.06 4.37
C ILE A 48 0.97 -12.58 3.95
N GLU A 49 1.77 -11.77 4.64
CA GLU A 49 1.93 -10.35 4.34
C GLU A 49 2.44 -10.15 2.91
N ARG A 50 3.49 -10.87 2.51
CA ARG A 50 4.06 -10.78 1.15
C ARG A 50 3.00 -11.10 0.10
N SER A 51 2.30 -12.22 0.24
CA SER A 51 1.29 -12.65 -0.73
C SER A 51 0.14 -11.64 -0.81
N ALA A 52 -0.42 -11.23 0.34
CA ALA A 52 -1.50 -10.26 0.38
C ALA A 52 -1.09 -8.90 -0.22
N LYS A 53 0.08 -8.37 0.16
CA LYS A 53 0.55 -7.06 -0.33
C LYS A 53 0.94 -7.07 -1.80
N SER A 54 1.56 -8.14 -2.29
CA SER A 54 1.89 -8.26 -3.72
C SER A 54 0.62 -8.39 -4.57
N MET A 55 -0.39 -9.13 -4.12
CA MET A 55 -1.65 -9.26 -4.88
C MET A 55 -2.49 -7.96 -4.87
N LEU A 56 -2.63 -7.32 -3.72
CA LEU A 56 -3.55 -6.18 -3.55
C LEU A 56 -2.96 -4.84 -3.97
N PHE A 57 -1.67 -4.62 -3.73
CA PHE A 57 -1.01 -3.32 -3.94
C PHE A 57 0.14 -3.39 -4.94
N ASP A 58 0.43 -4.57 -5.50
CA ASP A 58 1.59 -4.80 -6.36
C ASP A 58 2.89 -4.37 -5.65
N CYS A 59 2.97 -4.71 -4.35
CA CYS A 59 4.06 -4.37 -3.46
C CYS A 59 5.35 -5.14 -3.82
N ARG A 60 6.48 -4.43 -3.80
CA ARG A 60 7.84 -4.95 -4.08
C ARG A 60 8.66 -5.30 -2.83
N MET A 61 8.04 -5.26 -1.65
CA MET A 61 8.69 -5.57 -0.37
C MET A 61 10.00 -4.77 -0.13
N CYS A 62 9.98 -3.46 -0.40
CA CYS A 62 11.15 -2.58 -0.26
C CYS A 62 11.59 -2.31 1.20
N GLY A 63 10.95 -2.94 2.20
CA GLY A 63 11.29 -2.82 3.61
C GLY A 63 10.78 -1.55 4.31
N GLN A 64 10.33 -0.53 3.56
CA GLN A 64 9.77 0.69 4.14
C GLN A 64 8.39 1.03 3.55
N CYS A 65 7.37 0.41 4.13
CA CYS A 65 5.98 0.53 3.70
C CYS A 65 5.43 1.94 3.96
N VAL A 66 4.84 2.57 2.93
CA VAL A 66 4.21 3.91 3.00
C VAL A 66 2.78 3.93 2.48
N LEU A 67 2.15 2.75 2.33
CA LEU A 67 0.79 2.58 1.78
C LEU A 67 -0.26 3.42 2.53
N SER A 68 -0.14 3.56 3.84
CA SER A 68 -1.04 4.37 4.69
C SER A 68 -0.95 5.86 4.40
N SER A 69 0.21 6.36 3.94
CA SER A 69 0.42 7.76 3.57
C SER A 69 0.06 8.05 2.11
N THR A 70 0.20 7.04 1.24
CA THR A 70 0.00 7.16 -0.21
C THR A 70 -1.33 6.59 -0.69
N GLY A 71 -2.37 6.55 0.15
CA GLY A 71 -3.71 6.17 -0.31
C GLY A 71 -3.83 4.75 -0.86
N MET A 72 -3.06 3.81 -0.31
CA MET A 72 -2.96 2.43 -0.79
C MET A 72 -2.31 2.25 -2.17
N ALA A 73 -1.64 3.29 -2.71
CA ALA A 73 -0.81 3.19 -3.90
C ALA A 73 0.66 3.01 -3.52
N CYS A 74 1.31 1.93 -3.96
CA CYS A 74 2.72 1.70 -3.68
C CYS A 74 3.62 2.54 -4.63
N PRO A 75 4.47 3.46 -4.12
CA PRO A 75 5.28 4.34 -4.98
C PRO A 75 6.39 3.61 -5.74
N MET A 76 6.77 2.40 -5.30
CA MET A 76 7.74 1.55 -6.00
C MET A 76 7.23 1.06 -7.36
N ASN A 77 5.96 1.28 -7.68
CA ASN A 77 5.37 0.96 -8.96
C ASN A 77 5.59 2.08 -9.99
N CYS A 78 6.17 3.21 -9.59
CA CYS A 78 6.62 4.23 -10.52
C CYS A 78 7.84 3.72 -11.29
N PRO A 79 7.87 3.76 -12.64
CA PRO A 79 9.02 3.33 -13.43
C PRO A 79 10.31 4.07 -13.09
N LYS A 80 10.19 5.32 -12.62
CA LYS A 80 11.32 6.15 -12.17
C LYS A 80 11.78 5.85 -10.73
N GLN A 81 11.12 4.92 -10.03
CA GLN A 81 11.43 4.49 -8.65
C GLN A 81 11.52 5.63 -7.61
N LEU A 82 10.88 6.77 -7.91
CA LEU A 82 10.83 7.91 -7.00
C LEU A 82 9.82 7.62 -5.89
N ARG A 83 10.32 7.58 -4.64
CA ARG A 83 9.53 7.21 -3.45
C ARG A 83 9.04 8.39 -2.63
N ASN A 84 9.79 9.50 -2.64
CA ASN A 84 9.58 10.60 -1.68
C ASN A 84 8.69 11.73 -2.22
N GLY A 85 8.10 11.57 -3.41
CA GLY A 85 7.21 12.57 -3.98
C GLY A 85 6.93 12.38 -5.46
N PRO A 86 5.98 13.16 -6.01
CA PRO A 86 5.61 13.11 -7.41
C PRO A 86 6.82 13.33 -8.32
N CYS A 87 6.91 12.53 -9.38
CA CYS A 87 8.05 12.55 -10.29
C CYS A 87 8.00 13.62 -11.39
N GLY A 88 6.94 14.44 -11.43
CA GLY A 88 6.68 15.41 -12.50
C GLY A 88 6.28 14.82 -13.85
N GLY A 89 6.51 13.52 -14.08
CA GLY A 89 6.23 12.84 -15.35
C GLY A 89 4.78 12.37 -15.52
N VAL A 90 3.81 13.22 -15.19
CA VAL A 90 2.38 12.94 -15.40
C VAL A 90 1.98 13.50 -16.76
N ARG A 91 1.42 12.66 -17.62
CA ARG A 91 0.87 13.08 -18.92
C ARG A 91 -0.44 13.83 -18.73
N SER A 92 -0.85 14.63 -19.73
CA SER A 92 -2.12 15.37 -19.70
C SER A 92 -3.37 14.48 -19.58
N ASP A 93 -3.27 13.23 -20.05
CA ASP A 93 -4.30 12.19 -19.93
C ASP A 93 -4.29 11.47 -18.56
N GLY A 94 -3.36 11.81 -17.66
CA GLY A 94 -3.16 11.16 -16.36
C GLY A 94 -2.32 9.87 -16.41
N GLY A 95 -1.74 9.53 -17.57
CA GLY A 95 -0.79 8.45 -17.75
C GLY A 95 0.61 8.77 -17.22
N CYS A 96 1.48 7.76 -17.15
CA CYS A 96 2.91 7.95 -16.88
C CYS A 96 3.66 8.37 -18.14
N GLU A 97 4.64 9.27 -18.00
CA GLU A 97 5.56 9.66 -19.08
C GLU A 97 6.35 8.49 -19.67
N VAL A 98 6.84 7.58 -18.81
CA VAL A 98 7.70 6.46 -19.22
C VAL A 98 6.90 5.28 -19.78
N GLU A 99 5.70 5.06 -19.25
CA GLU A 99 4.82 3.95 -19.64
C GLU A 99 3.41 4.50 -19.85
N PRO A 100 3.06 4.92 -21.09
CA PRO A 100 1.79 5.58 -21.37
C PRO A 100 0.57 4.71 -21.08
N ALA A 101 0.70 3.37 -21.12
CA ALA A 101 -0.41 2.45 -20.85
C ALA A 101 -0.78 2.39 -19.36
N MET A 102 0.08 2.88 -18.46
CA MET A 102 -0.18 2.88 -17.02
C MET A 102 -0.70 4.25 -16.54
N ARG A 103 -1.74 4.24 -15.69
CA ARG A 103 -2.10 5.43 -14.91
C ARG A 103 -0.96 5.79 -13.97
N CYS A 104 -0.70 7.09 -13.84
CA CYS A 104 0.34 7.57 -12.94
C CYS A 104 0.07 7.16 -11.49
N VAL A 105 1.05 6.50 -10.86
CA VAL A 105 0.99 6.02 -9.47
C VAL A 105 0.77 7.18 -8.49
N TRP A 106 1.33 8.36 -8.76
CA TRP A 106 1.17 9.53 -7.90
C TRP A 106 -0.24 10.13 -7.98
N LEU A 107 -0.90 10.05 -9.14
CA LEU A 107 -2.32 10.39 -9.21
C LEU A 107 -3.16 9.38 -8.42
N GLU A 108 -2.88 8.08 -8.55
CA GLU A 108 -3.55 7.07 -7.72
C GLU A 108 -3.33 7.31 -6.22
N ALA A 109 -2.12 7.72 -5.82
CA ALA A 109 -1.82 8.03 -4.42
C ALA A 109 -2.64 9.22 -3.90
N ILE A 110 -2.78 10.28 -4.70
CA ILE A 110 -3.60 11.45 -4.37
C ILE A 110 -5.09 11.07 -4.29
N ASP A 111 -5.58 10.31 -5.28
CA ASP A 111 -6.98 9.85 -5.32
C ASP A 111 -7.31 8.99 -4.08
N GLY A 112 -6.44 8.05 -3.74
CA GLY A 112 -6.57 7.21 -2.56
C GLY A 112 -6.47 8.01 -1.25
N ALA A 113 -5.55 8.98 -1.17
CA ALA A 113 -5.42 9.86 -0.01
C ALA A 113 -6.68 10.69 0.22
N ARG A 114 -7.27 11.24 -0.84
CA ARG A 114 -8.58 11.93 -0.79
C ARG A 114 -9.70 11.00 -0.34
N ALA A 115 -9.73 9.77 -0.85
CA ALA A 115 -10.72 8.76 -0.44
C ALA A 115 -10.59 8.37 1.04
N MET A 116 -9.37 8.40 1.59
CA MET A 116 -9.14 8.17 3.03
C MET A 116 -9.57 9.34 3.91
N ALA A 117 -9.40 10.58 3.43
CA ALA A 117 -9.66 11.80 4.21
C ALA A 117 -11.15 12.09 4.39
N GLY A 118 -11.97 11.84 3.36
CA GLY A 118 -13.43 11.83 3.51
C GLY A 118 -13.91 10.59 4.25
#